data_AF-A0A9W7SKT5-F1
#
_entry.id   AF-A0A9W7SKT5-F1
#
_cell.length_a   1.000
_cell.length_b   1.000
_cell.length_c   1.000
_cell.angle_alpha   90.00
_cell.angle_beta   90.00
_cell.angle_gamma   90.00
#
_symmetry.space_group_name_H-M   'P 1'
#
loop_
_entity.id
_entity.type
_entity.pdbx_description
1 polymer ?
#
loop_
_entity_poly.entity_id
_entity_poly.type
_entity_poly.pdbx_seq_one_letter_code
_entity_poly.pdbx_strand_id
1 'polypeptide(L)'
;METVPFLSAALLGLATYGEALVQMPYLPNMGTEFTISRLATTERSTGLTDLQVTNNTVELKRAQAFSLSNTYIQAMRKQAMEQAGRAVDATNGSVNLDSGDYGQVFIAPVTVGGQSFDMVVDTGSSDPWLITPSFQCISLDDGSEIAESDCAFGSELYDASDSSTYQALADQNFNISYADGEALEGTLGFETFVMGGITVTKQEFGLVDRAAWSGDGTSSGLVGFAYSTLTSAYAGTDPGADVAGETLIYDTLFTNMWQ
;
A
#
# COMPACT_ATOMS: atom_id res chain seq x y z
N MET A 1 30.51 66.56 16.83
CA MET A 1 29.30 65.74 16.59
C MET A 1 29.35 65.38 15.11
N GLU A 2 30.03 64.27 14.83
CA GLU A 2 30.48 63.86 13.51
C GLU A 2 29.36 63.15 12.75
N THR A 3 29.16 63.52 11.49
CA THR A 3 28.49 62.67 10.50
C THR A 3 29.20 62.83 9.16
N VAL A 4 29.99 61.82 8.80
CA VAL A 4 30.66 61.67 7.51
C VAL A 4 29.67 61.07 6.51
N PRO A 5 29.61 61.53 5.25
CA PRO A 5 28.75 60.98 4.23
C PRO A 5 29.43 59.78 3.55
N PHE A 6 28.71 58.68 3.36
CA PHE A 6 29.16 57.61 2.49
C PHE A 6 28.07 57.25 1.47
N LEU A 7 28.40 57.54 0.21
CA LEU A 7 27.91 56.80 -0.95
C LEU A 7 28.08 55.30 -0.71
N SER A 8 27.06 54.50 -0.96
CA SER A 8 27.30 53.15 -1.46
C SER A 8 26.16 52.68 -2.34
N ALA A 9 26.56 52.05 -3.43
CA ALA A 9 25.77 51.66 -4.57
C ALA A 9 24.77 50.55 -4.24
N ALA A 10 23.63 50.59 -4.93
CA ALA A 10 22.74 49.47 -5.06
C ALA A 10 23.49 48.28 -5.68
N LEU A 11 23.63 47.19 -4.92
CA LEU A 11 23.82 45.86 -5.48
C LEU A 11 22.56 45.03 -5.17
N LEU A 12 21.82 44.74 -6.23
CA LEU A 12 20.84 43.65 -6.24
C LEU A 12 21.60 42.32 -6.01
N GLY A 13 21.41 41.72 -4.84
CA GLY A 13 21.73 40.32 -4.60
C GLY A 13 20.45 39.50 -4.69
N LEU A 14 20.05 39.11 -5.90
CA LEU A 14 19.10 38.02 -6.12
C LEU A 14 19.80 36.72 -5.67
N ALA A 15 19.41 36.19 -4.52
CA ALA A 15 19.71 34.81 -4.18
C ALA A 15 18.85 33.93 -5.09
N THR A 16 19.44 33.48 -6.19
CA THR A 16 18.84 32.45 -7.05
C THR A 16 18.85 31.14 -6.26
N TYR A 17 17.68 30.70 -5.78
CA TYR A 17 17.45 29.30 -5.48
C TYR A 17 17.50 28.56 -6.82
N GLY A 18 18.68 28.04 -7.15
CA GLY A 18 18.81 27.03 -8.18
C GLY A 18 18.22 25.75 -7.63
N GLU A 19 16.93 25.52 -7.86
CA GLU A 19 16.40 24.17 -7.74
C GLU A 19 17.09 23.33 -8.80
N ALA A 20 17.86 22.34 -8.33
CA ALA A 20 18.28 21.25 -9.17
C ALA A 20 17.01 20.48 -9.53
N LEU A 21 16.43 20.81 -10.68
CA LEU A 21 15.49 19.96 -11.39
C LEU A 21 16.21 18.62 -11.61
N VAL A 22 15.96 17.66 -10.72
CA VAL A 22 16.29 16.27 -10.96
C VAL A 22 15.49 15.87 -12.18
N GLN A 23 16.20 15.75 -13.30
CA GLN A 23 15.64 15.39 -14.57
C GLN A 23 15.02 14.00 -14.40
N MET A 24 13.69 13.96 -14.31
CA MET A 24 12.93 12.71 -14.31
C MET A 24 13.42 11.86 -15.49
N PRO A 25 13.82 10.61 -15.28
CA PRO A 25 14.18 9.75 -16.39
C PRO A 25 12.97 9.65 -17.32
N TYR A 26 13.24 9.79 -18.61
CA TYR A 26 12.24 9.63 -19.67
C TYR A 26 11.56 8.26 -19.52
N LEU A 27 10.35 8.28 -18.98
CA LEU A 27 9.46 7.13 -19.02
C LEU A 27 9.01 6.99 -20.48
N PRO A 28 9.19 5.83 -21.12
CA PRO A 28 8.67 5.61 -22.46
C PRO A 28 7.17 5.91 -22.43
N ASN A 29 6.73 6.78 -23.34
CA ASN A 29 5.34 7.18 -23.51
C ASN A 29 4.52 5.92 -23.82
N MET A 30 3.98 5.28 -22.78
CA MET A 30 3.05 4.18 -22.92
C MET A 30 1.72 4.82 -23.31
N GLY A 31 1.32 4.64 -24.57
CA GLY A 31 0.08 5.16 -25.10
C GLY A 31 -1.08 4.84 -24.15
N THR A 32 -1.79 5.89 -23.74
CA THR A 32 -2.85 5.90 -22.72
C THR A 32 -4.16 5.27 -23.20
N GLU A 33 -4.11 4.20 -23.99
CA GLU A 33 -5.31 3.47 -24.42
C GLU A 33 -5.23 2.02 -23.95
N PHE A 34 -5.50 1.83 -22.66
CA PHE A 34 -6.09 0.59 -22.18
C PHE A 34 -7.55 0.88 -21.86
N THR A 35 -8.42 0.64 -22.85
CA THR A 35 -9.86 0.61 -22.61
C THR A 35 -10.17 -0.67 -21.84
N ILE A 36 -10.33 -0.56 -20.51
CA ILE A 36 -11.04 -1.60 -19.75
C ILE A 36 -12.51 -1.47 -20.13
N SER A 37 -12.91 -2.21 -21.16
CA SER A 37 -14.31 -2.38 -21.49
C SER A 37 -14.96 -3.12 -20.32
N ARG A 38 -15.70 -2.40 -19.47
CA ARG A 38 -16.65 -2.99 -18.53
C ARG A 38 -17.64 -3.81 -19.35
N LEU A 39 -17.50 -5.13 -19.34
CA LEU A 39 -18.54 -6.02 -19.84
C LEU A 39 -19.74 -5.86 -18.91
N ALA A 40 -20.91 -5.53 -19.47
CA ALA A 40 -22.14 -5.55 -18.71
C ALA A 40 -22.38 -6.98 -18.20
N THR A 41 -22.22 -7.18 -16.89
CA THR A 41 -22.62 -8.40 -16.21
C THR A 41 -24.13 -8.35 -16.02
N THR A 42 -24.86 -8.87 -17.01
CA THR A 42 -26.23 -9.31 -16.75
C THR A 42 -26.10 -10.56 -15.88
N GLU A 43 -26.47 -10.48 -14.61
CA GLU A 43 -26.54 -11.64 -13.73
C GLU A 43 -27.44 -12.71 -14.36
N ARG A 44 -26.79 -13.72 -14.93
CA ARG A 44 -27.44 -14.94 -15.34
C ARG A 44 -26.83 -16.00 -14.45
N SER A 45 -27.60 -16.51 -13.51
CA SER A 45 -27.25 -17.68 -12.70
C SER A 45 -27.00 -18.88 -13.62
N THR A 46 -25.78 -18.97 -14.16
CA THR A 46 -25.25 -20.17 -14.79
C THR A 46 -24.77 -21.05 -13.65
N GLY A 47 -25.39 -22.22 -13.48
CA GLY A 47 -24.92 -23.21 -12.51
C GLY A 47 -23.44 -23.49 -12.76
N LEU A 48 -22.67 -23.60 -11.68
CA LEU A 48 -21.24 -23.88 -11.71
C LEU A 48 -21.00 -25.10 -12.62
N THR A 49 -20.22 -24.92 -13.67
CA THR A 49 -19.80 -26.03 -14.51
C THR A 49 -18.86 -26.91 -13.71
N ASP A 50 -18.99 -28.23 -13.87
CA ASP A 50 -18.10 -29.21 -13.25
C ASP A 50 -16.63 -28.87 -13.57
N LEU A 51 -15.77 -28.89 -12.55
CA LEU A 51 -14.39 -28.42 -12.62
C LEU A 51 -13.58 -29.43 -13.44
N GLN A 52 -13.56 -29.24 -14.76
CA GLN A 52 -12.90 -30.13 -15.73
C GLN A 52 -11.39 -29.89 -15.71
N VAL A 53 -10.68 -30.60 -14.82
CA VAL A 53 -9.22 -30.65 -14.86
C VAL A 53 -8.80 -31.45 -16.09
N THR A 54 -8.30 -30.77 -17.11
CA THR A 54 -7.75 -31.44 -18.30
C THR A 54 -6.34 -31.96 -18.03
N ASN A 55 -5.90 -32.98 -18.76
CA ASN A 55 -4.50 -33.45 -18.70
C ASN A 55 -3.49 -32.45 -19.30
N ASN A 56 -3.93 -31.27 -19.72
CA ASN A 56 -3.04 -30.24 -20.22
C ASN A 56 -2.46 -29.47 -19.03
N THR A 57 -1.14 -29.54 -18.87
CA THR A 57 -0.41 -28.74 -17.89
C THR A 57 0.22 -27.53 -18.57
N VAL A 58 0.16 -26.37 -17.93
CA VAL A 58 1.01 -25.24 -18.30
C VAL A 58 2.37 -25.49 -17.66
N GLU A 59 3.31 -26.02 -18.44
CA GLU A 59 4.68 -26.24 -17.99
C GLU A 59 5.39 -24.89 -17.84
N LEU A 60 5.47 -24.36 -16.61
CA LEU A 60 6.24 -23.16 -16.32
C LEU A 60 7.74 -23.47 -16.39
N LYS A 61 8.39 -23.03 -17.45
CA LYS A 61 9.85 -23.09 -17.58
C LYS A 61 10.43 -21.82 -17.00
N ARG A 62 11.38 -21.96 -16.07
CA ARG A 62 12.20 -20.85 -15.60
C ARG A 62 12.91 -20.22 -16.80
N ALA A 63 12.40 -19.11 -17.30
CA ALA A 63 13.07 -18.34 -18.32
C ALA A 63 14.33 -17.70 -17.70
N GLN A 64 15.47 -17.79 -18.38
CA GLN A 64 16.58 -16.87 -18.12
C GLN A 64 16.18 -15.51 -18.68
N ALA A 65 15.39 -14.78 -17.90
CA ALA A 65 14.98 -13.42 -18.20
C ALA A 65 15.57 -12.49 -17.15
N PHE A 66 15.92 -11.27 -17.58
CA PHE A 66 16.14 -10.19 -16.64
C PHE A 66 14.78 -9.76 -16.11
N SER A 67 14.49 -10.05 -14.84
CA SER A 67 13.33 -9.45 -14.19
C SER A 67 13.50 -7.93 -14.26
N LEU A 68 12.52 -7.23 -14.83
CA LEU A 68 12.52 -5.77 -14.87
C LEU A 68 12.59 -5.21 -13.45
N SER A 69 11.92 -5.86 -12.49
CA SER A 69 12.03 -5.55 -11.07
C SER A 69 13.45 -5.75 -10.57
N ASN A 70 14.13 -6.85 -10.91
CA ASN A 70 15.54 -7.04 -10.53
C ASN A 70 16.44 -5.96 -11.17
N THR A 71 16.24 -5.61 -12.43
CA THR A 71 16.99 -4.52 -13.09
C THR A 71 16.73 -3.17 -12.41
N TYR A 72 15.48 -2.89 -12.03
CA TYR A 72 15.08 -1.70 -11.29
C TYR A 72 15.76 -1.64 -9.91
N ILE A 73 15.74 -2.75 -9.14
CA ILE A 73 16.47 -2.85 -7.88
C ILE A 73 17.98 -2.61 -8.08
N GLN A 74 18.60 -3.19 -9.12
CA GLN A 74 20.03 -2.95 -9.40
C GLN A 74 20.32 -1.49 -9.76
N ALA A 75 19.43 -0.84 -10.52
CA ALA A 75 19.55 0.58 -10.85
C ALA A 75 19.43 1.48 -9.62
N MET A 76 18.47 1.19 -8.73
CA MET A 76 18.30 1.93 -7.48
C MET A 76 19.47 1.73 -6.53
N ARG A 77 19.99 0.50 -6.39
CA ARG A 77 21.21 0.24 -5.61
C ARG A 77 22.40 1.03 -6.13
N LYS A 78 22.53 1.15 -7.46
CA LYS A 78 23.58 1.97 -8.08
C LYS A 78 23.41 3.45 -7.75
N GLN A 79 22.18 3.96 -7.83
CA GLN A 79 21.89 5.35 -7.48
C GLN A 79 22.16 5.65 -5.98
N ALA A 80 21.75 4.74 -5.08
CA ALA A 80 22.03 4.87 -3.65
C ALA A 80 23.54 4.82 -3.35
N MET A 81 24.29 3.95 -4.03
CA MET A 81 25.76 3.94 -3.96
C MET A 81 26.37 5.28 -4.42
N GLU A 82 25.85 5.85 -5.51
CA GLU A 82 26.33 7.12 -6.06
C GLU A 82 26.00 8.32 -5.17
N GLN A 83 24.84 8.32 -4.50
CA GLN A 83 24.38 9.42 -3.64
C GLN A 83 24.92 9.34 -2.20
N ALA A 84 24.96 8.15 -1.60
CA ALA A 84 25.27 7.95 -0.18
C ALA A 84 26.61 7.26 0.08
N GLY A 85 27.31 6.77 -0.96
CA GLY A 85 28.60 6.08 -0.82
C GLY A 85 28.53 4.77 -0.03
N ARG A 86 27.33 4.21 0.17
CA ARG A 86 27.08 3.00 0.97
C ARG A 86 26.32 1.96 0.14
N ALA A 87 26.76 0.70 0.24
CA ALA A 87 26.04 -0.42 -0.35
C ALA A 87 24.70 -0.58 0.35
N VAL A 88 23.62 -0.60 -0.42
CA VAL A 88 22.31 -1.03 0.08
C VAL A 88 22.43 -2.52 0.36
N ASP A 89 22.50 -2.87 1.64
CA ASP A 89 22.64 -4.25 2.08
C ASP A 89 21.27 -4.90 1.96
N ALA A 90 21.07 -5.63 0.87
CA ALA A 90 19.77 -6.23 0.59
C ALA A 90 19.55 -7.41 1.52
N THR A 91 18.64 -7.23 2.47
CA THR A 91 18.20 -8.31 3.34
C THR A 91 17.25 -9.20 2.55
N ASN A 92 17.60 -10.48 2.41
CA ASN A 92 16.70 -11.45 1.80
C ASN A 92 15.74 -11.99 2.84
N GLY A 93 14.46 -12.01 2.50
CA GLY A 93 13.40 -12.61 3.30
C GLY A 93 12.64 -13.68 2.52
N SER A 94 12.00 -14.60 3.24
CA SER A 94 11.07 -15.57 2.66
C SER A 94 9.93 -15.80 3.63
N VAL A 95 8.73 -15.92 3.08
CA VAL A 95 7.51 -16.26 3.83
C VAL A 95 6.71 -17.27 3.00
N ASN A 96 6.01 -18.17 3.67
CA ASN A 96 5.06 -19.05 2.99
C ASN A 96 3.78 -18.27 2.70
N LEU A 97 3.15 -18.57 1.57
CA LEU A 97 1.81 -18.10 1.26
C LEU A 97 0.83 -19.24 1.46
N ASP A 98 -0.14 -19.02 2.33
CA ASP A 98 -1.23 -19.94 2.57
C ASP A 98 -2.41 -19.56 1.66
N SER A 99 -2.98 -20.57 0.99
CA SER A 99 -4.11 -20.38 0.08
C SER A 99 -5.39 -20.31 0.90
N GLY A 100 -6.04 -19.15 0.93
CA GLY A 100 -7.35 -18.93 1.54
C GLY A 100 -8.47 -19.02 0.52
N ASP A 101 -9.70 -19.19 1.02
CA ASP A 101 -10.95 -19.11 0.25
C ASP A 101 -10.90 -19.83 -1.12
N TYR A 102 -10.66 -21.13 -1.11
CA TYR A 102 -10.55 -21.97 -2.32
C TYR A 102 -9.48 -21.51 -3.35
N GLY A 103 -8.49 -20.72 -2.93
CA GLY A 103 -7.44 -20.18 -3.78
C GLY A 103 -7.75 -18.80 -4.37
N GLN A 104 -8.78 -18.11 -3.87
CA GLN A 104 -9.09 -16.75 -4.26
C GLN A 104 -8.13 -15.73 -3.63
N VAL A 105 -7.63 -15.99 -2.43
CA VAL A 105 -6.67 -15.13 -1.73
C VAL A 105 -5.43 -15.91 -1.28
N PHE A 106 -4.30 -15.20 -1.18
CA PHE A 106 -3.07 -15.71 -0.60
C PHE A 106 -2.72 -14.90 0.64
N ILE A 107 -2.54 -15.60 1.75
CA ILE A 107 -2.36 -15.03 3.08
C ILE A 107 -0.92 -15.29 3.53
N ALA A 108 -0.32 -14.31 4.19
CA ALA A 108 1.01 -14.41 4.74
C ALA A 108 1.06 -13.87 6.19
N PRO A 109 1.87 -14.48 7.06
CA PRO A 109 2.10 -13.94 8.39
C PRO A 109 2.95 -12.67 8.33
N VAL A 110 2.48 -11.64 9.05
CA VAL A 110 3.14 -10.35 9.22
C VAL A 110 3.10 -9.99 10.71
N THR A 111 4.23 -9.56 11.26
CA THR A 111 4.25 -8.98 12.61
C THR A 111 4.21 -7.46 12.51
N VAL A 112 3.25 -6.83 13.18
CA VAL A 112 3.03 -5.37 13.16
C VAL A 112 2.99 -4.85 14.59
N GLY A 113 3.91 -3.96 14.94
CA GLY A 113 4.02 -3.44 16.32
C GLY A 113 4.32 -4.49 17.39
N GLY A 114 4.80 -5.68 17.00
CA GLY A 114 5.01 -6.83 17.88
C GLY A 114 3.83 -7.81 17.97
N GLN A 115 2.71 -7.51 17.32
CA GLN A 115 1.52 -8.37 17.21
C GLN A 115 1.56 -9.16 15.90
N SER A 116 1.09 -10.40 15.88
CA SER A 116 1.14 -11.26 14.68
C SER A 116 -0.21 -11.32 13.99
N PHE A 117 -0.23 -11.13 12.68
CA PHE A 117 -1.43 -11.13 11.85
C PHE A 117 -1.24 -12.00 10.62
N ASP A 118 -2.34 -12.61 10.20
CA ASP A 118 -2.49 -13.17 8.88
C ASP A 118 -3.06 -12.08 7.96
N MET A 119 -2.33 -11.75 6.89
CA MET A 119 -2.70 -10.65 5.98
C MET A 119 -2.75 -11.14 4.54
N VAL A 120 -3.76 -10.68 3.80
CA VAL A 120 -3.86 -10.92 2.35
C VAL A 120 -2.71 -10.19 1.64
N VAL A 121 -2.01 -10.88 0.74
CA VAL A 121 -0.99 -10.27 -0.12
C VAL A 121 -1.65 -9.85 -1.43
N ASP A 122 -1.76 -8.54 -1.64
CA ASP A 122 -2.43 -7.99 -2.81
C ASP A 122 -1.46 -7.19 -3.68
N THR A 123 -1.30 -7.62 -4.93
CA THR A 123 -0.46 -6.90 -5.92
C THR A 123 -1.25 -5.89 -6.75
N GLY A 124 -2.57 -5.80 -6.54
CA GLY A 124 -3.49 -4.87 -7.17
C GLY A 124 -3.68 -3.54 -6.41
N SER A 125 -3.28 -3.47 -5.13
CA SER A 125 -3.32 -2.26 -4.30
C SER A 125 -2.00 -1.99 -3.57
N SER A 126 -1.88 -0.83 -2.92
CA SER A 126 -0.61 -0.31 -2.39
C SER A 126 -0.54 -0.23 -0.87
N ASP A 127 -1.67 -0.11 -0.21
CA ASP A 127 -1.73 0.24 1.19
C ASP A 127 -1.69 -1.03 2.06
N PRO A 128 -0.81 -1.11 3.07
CA PRO A 128 -1.03 -2.01 4.18
C PRO A 128 -2.11 -1.43 5.10
N TRP A 129 -3.04 -2.27 5.55
CA TRP A 129 -4.03 -1.89 6.56
C TRP A 129 -4.37 -3.07 7.47
N LEU A 130 -4.77 -2.76 8.70
CA LEU A 130 -5.27 -3.71 9.68
C LEU A 130 -6.57 -3.20 10.28
N ILE A 131 -7.48 -4.12 10.56
CA ILE A 131 -8.71 -3.81 11.30
C ILE A 131 -8.42 -3.63 12.79
N THR A 132 -9.10 -2.66 13.42
CA THR A 132 -9.00 -2.38 14.85
C THR A 132 -10.19 -2.98 15.62
N PRO A 133 -10.07 -3.22 16.94
CA PRO A 133 -11.22 -3.61 17.76
C PRO A 133 -12.32 -2.53 17.77
N SER A 134 -13.57 -2.94 17.99
CA SER A 134 -14.74 -2.03 18.05
C SER A 134 -15.02 -1.27 16.74
N PHE A 135 -14.80 -1.94 15.60
CA PHE A 135 -15.03 -1.38 14.26
C PHE A 135 -16.51 -1.45 13.86
N GLN A 136 -16.91 -0.62 12.89
CA GLN A 136 -18.22 -0.71 12.26
C GLN A 136 -18.16 -1.66 11.06
N CYS A 137 -18.94 -2.74 11.11
CA CYS A 137 -19.15 -3.60 9.96
C CYS A 137 -20.35 -3.13 9.14
N ILE A 138 -20.18 -2.98 7.83
CA ILE A 138 -21.18 -2.45 6.91
C ILE A 138 -21.54 -3.52 5.88
N SER A 139 -22.83 -3.76 5.70
CA SER A 139 -23.36 -4.68 4.69
C SER A 139 -23.04 -4.19 3.28
N LEU A 140 -22.45 -5.07 2.46
CA LEU A 140 -22.20 -4.81 1.04
C LEU A 140 -23.51 -4.72 0.22
N ASP A 141 -24.61 -5.31 0.71
CA ASP A 141 -25.88 -5.36 -0.03
C ASP A 141 -26.66 -4.04 0.02
N ASP A 142 -26.73 -3.42 1.20
CA ASP A 142 -27.59 -2.26 1.44
C ASP A 142 -26.94 -1.11 2.23
N GLY A 143 -25.66 -1.26 2.61
CA GLY A 143 -24.90 -0.25 3.34
C GLY A 143 -25.33 -0.07 4.80
N SER A 144 -26.15 -0.97 5.34
CA SER A 144 -26.55 -0.94 6.76
C SER A 144 -25.42 -1.44 7.67
N GLU A 145 -25.38 -0.94 8.90
CA GLU A 145 -24.48 -1.47 9.93
C GLU A 145 -24.96 -2.86 10.37
N ILE A 146 -24.05 -3.83 10.38
CA ILE A 146 -24.26 -5.23 10.77
C ILE A 146 -23.29 -5.62 11.90
N ALA A 147 -23.39 -6.84 12.41
CA ALA A 147 -22.51 -7.25 13.51
C ALA A 147 -21.05 -7.34 13.02
N GLU A 148 -20.08 -6.98 13.86
CA GLU A 148 -18.64 -7.12 13.56
C GLU A 148 -18.28 -8.52 13.04
N SER A 149 -18.89 -9.56 13.61
CA SER A 149 -18.67 -10.96 13.20
C SER A 149 -19.07 -11.24 11.75
N ASP A 150 -19.99 -10.46 11.17
CA ASP A 150 -20.47 -10.65 9.81
C ASP A 150 -19.45 -10.19 8.76
N CYS A 151 -18.51 -9.30 9.12
CA CYS A 151 -17.37 -8.94 8.27
C CYS A 151 -16.32 -10.07 8.19
N ALA A 152 -16.41 -11.09 9.06
CA ALA A 152 -15.59 -12.30 9.01
C ALA A 152 -14.06 -12.05 8.95
N PHE A 153 -13.55 -11.07 9.71
CA PHE A 153 -12.11 -10.93 9.95
C PHE A 153 -11.56 -12.09 10.80
N GLY A 154 -10.23 -12.25 10.78
CA GLY A 154 -9.49 -13.15 11.67
C GLY A 154 -9.64 -12.81 13.16
N SER A 155 -9.16 -13.70 14.02
CA SER A 155 -9.28 -13.54 15.48
C SER A 155 -8.39 -12.45 16.07
N GLU A 156 -7.29 -12.13 15.39
CA GLU A 156 -6.32 -11.13 15.86
C GLU A 156 -6.65 -9.77 15.24
N LEU A 157 -7.03 -8.79 16.05
CA LEU A 157 -7.30 -7.40 15.60
C LEU A 157 -6.21 -6.49 16.16
N TYR A 158 -5.83 -5.46 15.42
CA TYR A 158 -4.71 -4.61 15.82
C TYR A 158 -5.09 -3.62 16.93
N ASP A 159 -4.43 -3.75 18.07
CA ASP A 159 -4.55 -2.79 19.18
C ASP A 159 -3.30 -1.90 19.26
N ALA A 160 -3.47 -0.61 18.96
CA ALA A 160 -2.38 0.37 19.02
C ALA A 160 -1.77 0.52 20.42
N SER A 161 -2.53 0.22 21.49
CA SER A 161 -2.06 0.32 22.87
C SER A 161 -1.08 -0.79 23.27
N ASP A 162 -1.08 -1.89 22.53
CA ASP A 162 -0.15 -3.02 22.69
C ASP A 162 1.16 -2.82 21.90
N SER A 163 1.26 -1.74 21.11
CA SER A 163 2.46 -1.39 20.35
C SER A 163 3.28 -0.29 21.02
N SER A 164 4.59 -0.50 21.11
CA SER A 164 5.54 0.52 21.56
C SER A 164 6.10 1.40 20.43
N THR A 165 5.82 1.03 19.17
CA THR A 165 6.37 1.69 17.98
C THR A 165 5.31 2.46 17.19
N TYR A 166 4.03 2.28 17.52
CA TYR A 166 2.92 3.00 16.92
C TYR A 166 3.05 4.52 17.08
N GLN A 167 2.81 5.23 15.99
CA GLN A 167 2.71 6.70 15.97
C GLN A 167 1.52 7.11 15.09
N ALA A 168 0.51 7.74 15.68
CA ALA A 168 -0.63 8.26 14.93
C ALA A 168 -0.18 9.34 13.93
N LEU A 169 -0.78 9.34 12.74
CA LEU A 169 -0.60 10.38 11.73
C LEU A 169 -1.82 11.30 11.75
N ALA A 170 -1.61 12.55 12.16
CA ALA A 170 -2.69 13.53 12.26
C ALA A 170 -3.02 14.13 10.89
N ASP A 171 -4.23 14.69 10.79
CA ASP A 171 -4.73 15.44 9.63
C ASP A 171 -4.73 14.65 8.31
N GLN A 172 -4.80 13.32 8.40
CA GLN A 172 -4.95 12.42 7.26
C GLN A 172 -5.86 11.25 7.62
N ASN A 173 -6.49 10.65 6.61
CA ASN A 173 -7.35 9.49 6.77
C ASN A 173 -7.04 8.41 5.72
N PHE A 174 -7.48 7.19 6.01
CA PHE A 174 -7.42 6.05 5.11
C PHE A 174 -8.81 5.80 4.53
N ASN A 175 -8.92 5.70 3.21
CA ASN A 175 -10.19 5.48 2.52
C ASN A 175 -9.98 4.72 1.21
N ILE A 176 -10.18 3.41 1.23
CA ILE A 176 -9.97 2.53 0.08
C ILE A 176 -11.29 1.96 -0.42
N SER A 177 -11.38 1.77 -1.74
CA SER A 177 -12.44 0.99 -2.37
C SER A 177 -11.85 0.03 -3.39
N TYR A 178 -12.17 -1.25 -3.25
CA TYR A 178 -11.77 -2.32 -4.14
C TYR A 178 -12.77 -2.48 -5.30
N ALA A 179 -12.35 -3.23 -6.33
CA ALA A 179 -13.12 -3.36 -7.57
C ALA A 179 -14.39 -4.21 -7.45
N ASP A 180 -14.46 -5.05 -6.42
CA ASP A 180 -15.61 -5.89 -6.03
C ASP A 180 -16.64 -5.14 -5.18
N GLY A 181 -16.34 -3.89 -4.80
CA GLY A 181 -17.23 -3.05 -4.00
C GLY A 181 -16.92 -3.03 -2.52
N GLU A 182 -15.93 -3.81 -2.06
CA GLU A 182 -15.43 -3.71 -0.69
C GLU A 182 -14.79 -2.35 -0.45
N ALA A 183 -14.99 -1.80 0.74
CA ALA A 183 -14.50 -0.48 1.09
C ALA A 183 -14.13 -0.41 2.56
N LEU A 184 -13.03 0.27 2.86
CA LEU A 184 -12.53 0.40 4.22
C LEU A 184 -12.12 1.84 4.48
N GLU A 185 -12.49 2.32 5.66
CA GLU A 185 -12.20 3.67 6.14
C GLU A 185 -11.51 3.59 7.51
N GLY A 186 -10.68 4.59 7.79
CA GLY A 186 -10.08 4.73 9.10
C GLY A 186 -9.05 5.84 9.16
N THR A 187 -8.13 5.71 10.12
CA THR A 187 -7.03 6.67 10.31
C THR A 187 -5.73 6.12 9.75
N LEU A 188 -4.74 6.99 9.59
CA LEU A 188 -3.38 6.57 9.23
C LEU A 188 -2.46 6.63 10.45
N GLY A 189 -1.43 5.80 10.41
CA GLY A 189 -0.36 5.81 11.39
C GLY A 189 0.92 5.23 10.84
N PHE A 190 1.98 5.34 11.61
CA PHE A 190 3.24 4.66 11.37
C PHE A 190 3.39 3.50 12.33
N GLU A 191 3.95 2.41 11.82
CA GLU A 191 4.24 1.22 12.62
C GLU A 191 5.50 0.49 12.12
N THR A 192 6.00 -0.44 12.92
CA THR A 192 7.05 -1.38 12.51
C THR A 192 6.41 -2.65 11.99
N PHE A 193 6.66 -2.96 10.72
CA PHE A 193 6.23 -4.18 10.04
C PHE A 193 7.41 -5.16 9.93
N VAL A 194 7.15 -6.44 10.14
CA VAL A 194 8.09 -7.52 9.91
C VAL A 194 7.42 -8.59 9.06
N MET A 195 7.95 -8.82 7.86
CA MET A 195 7.44 -9.83 6.93
C MET A 195 8.59 -10.61 6.34
N GLY A 196 8.51 -11.95 6.40
CA GLY A 196 9.55 -12.83 5.87
C GLY A 196 10.95 -12.60 6.42
N GLY A 197 11.08 -12.03 7.63
CA GLY A 197 12.36 -11.67 8.25
C GLY A 197 12.92 -10.29 7.88
N ILE A 198 12.22 -9.51 7.04
CA ILE A 198 12.57 -8.12 6.72
C ILE A 198 11.79 -7.22 7.66
N THR A 199 12.48 -6.28 8.31
CA THR A 199 11.88 -5.28 9.20
C THR A 199 11.83 -3.92 8.53
N VAL A 200 10.63 -3.35 8.43
CA VAL A 200 10.39 -1.97 7.97
C VAL A 200 9.91 -1.17 9.16
N THR A 201 10.72 -0.20 9.60
CA THR A 201 10.32 0.75 10.64
C THR A 201 9.61 1.94 10.03
N LYS A 202 8.58 2.46 10.70
CA LYS A 202 7.80 3.63 10.25
C LYS A 202 7.11 3.42 8.91
N GLN A 203 6.55 2.23 8.69
CA GLN A 203 5.63 1.99 7.59
C GLN A 203 4.33 2.74 7.86
N GLU A 204 3.93 3.60 6.93
CA GLU A 204 2.59 4.20 6.93
C GLU A 204 1.54 3.13 6.58
N PHE A 205 0.49 3.01 7.38
CA PHE A 205 -0.56 2.00 7.22
C PHE A 205 -1.91 2.52 7.70
N GLY A 206 -2.98 1.90 7.19
CA GLY A 206 -4.36 2.17 7.59
C GLY A 206 -4.76 1.43 8.87
N LEU A 207 -5.33 2.16 9.82
CA LEU A 207 -6.01 1.64 11.00
C LEU A 207 -7.50 1.72 10.72
N VAL A 208 -8.07 0.61 10.26
CA VAL A 208 -9.46 0.55 9.82
C VAL A 208 -10.36 0.45 11.04
N ASP A 209 -11.38 1.30 11.09
CA ASP A 209 -12.45 1.28 12.10
C ASP A 209 -13.86 1.23 11.47
N ARG A 210 -13.94 1.25 10.14
CA ARG A 210 -15.18 1.04 9.39
C ARG A 210 -14.90 0.21 8.13
N ALA A 211 -15.59 -0.90 7.96
CA ALA A 211 -15.36 -1.85 6.89
C ALA A 211 -16.66 -2.36 6.27
N ALA A 212 -16.78 -2.23 4.95
CA ALA A 212 -17.68 -3.02 4.12
C ALA A 212 -16.85 -4.14 3.50
N TRP A 213 -16.85 -5.31 4.13
CA TRP A 213 -15.88 -6.38 3.87
C TRP A 213 -16.53 -7.76 3.97
N SER A 214 -16.20 -8.66 3.04
CA SER A 214 -16.60 -10.07 3.03
C SER A 214 -15.38 -10.93 3.34
N GLY A 215 -15.01 -11.02 4.61
CA GLY A 215 -13.78 -11.67 5.03
C GLY A 215 -13.73 -13.18 4.86
N ASP A 216 -12.50 -13.69 4.85
CA ASP A 216 -12.17 -15.12 4.69
C ASP A 216 -12.15 -15.90 6.03
N GLY A 217 -12.48 -15.23 7.15
CA GLY A 217 -12.45 -15.78 8.50
C GLY A 217 -11.06 -16.01 9.10
N THR A 218 -10.01 -15.59 8.40
CA THR A 218 -8.60 -15.84 8.74
C THR A 218 -7.78 -14.55 8.78
N SER A 219 -7.89 -13.71 7.76
CA SER A 219 -7.11 -12.48 7.63
C SER A 219 -7.76 -11.32 8.37
N SER A 220 -6.93 -10.47 8.94
CA SER A 220 -7.36 -9.25 9.67
C SER A 220 -6.84 -7.98 9.01
N GLY A 221 -6.33 -8.12 7.79
CA GLY A 221 -5.70 -7.04 7.06
C GLY A 221 -5.18 -7.50 5.72
N LEU A 222 -4.61 -6.54 5.01
CA LEU A 222 -4.06 -6.73 3.68
C LEU A 222 -2.79 -5.90 3.53
N VAL A 223 -1.82 -6.45 2.81
CA VAL A 223 -0.57 -5.78 2.46
C VAL A 223 -0.54 -5.55 0.96
N GLY A 224 -0.64 -4.28 0.57
CA GLY A 224 -0.48 -3.87 -0.81
C GLY A 224 0.97 -3.94 -1.30
N PHE A 225 1.16 -4.55 -2.47
CA PHE A 225 2.44 -4.71 -3.17
C PHE A 225 2.48 -4.00 -4.54
N ALA A 226 1.50 -3.15 -4.83
CA ALA A 226 1.53 -2.26 -5.98
C ALA A 226 2.34 -0.97 -5.70
N TYR A 227 2.61 -0.21 -6.76
CA TYR A 227 3.35 1.06 -6.69
C TYR A 227 2.57 2.15 -5.95
N SER A 228 3.29 2.99 -5.21
CA SER A 228 2.74 4.09 -4.38
C SER A 228 1.81 5.09 -5.07
N THR A 229 1.70 5.05 -6.40
CA THR A 229 0.68 5.81 -7.14
C THR A 229 -0.76 5.37 -6.86
N LEU A 230 -0.96 4.22 -6.20
CA LEU A 230 -2.27 3.68 -5.84
C LEU A 230 -2.56 3.75 -4.33
N THR A 231 -1.83 4.56 -3.57
CA THR A 231 -2.12 4.73 -2.15
C THR A 231 -3.48 5.39 -1.94
N SER A 232 -4.12 5.03 -0.83
CA SER A 232 -5.47 5.42 -0.44
C SER A 232 -5.48 6.32 0.80
N ALA A 233 -4.42 7.10 0.94
CA ALA A 233 -4.27 8.13 1.96
C ALA A 233 -4.84 9.46 1.46
N TYR A 234 -5.58 10.17 2.31
CA TYR A 234 -6.19 11.46 1.97
C TYR A 234 -5.92 12.50 3.05
N ALA A 235 -5.93 13.77 2.65
CA ALA A 235 -5.76 14.89 3.56
C ALA A 235 -7.06 15.17 4.34
N GLY A 236 -6.93 15.47 5.63
CA GLY A 236 -8.06 15.71 6.52
C GLY A 236 -8.58 14.43 7.17
N THR A 237 -9.61 14.57 7.99
CA THR A 237 -10.13 13.50 8.86
C THR A 237 -11.56 13.08 8.50
N ASP A 238 -12.08 13.53 7.35
CA ASP A 238 -13.44 13.25 6.89
C ASP A 238 -13.38 12.49 5.57
N PRO A 239 -13.50 11.15 5.60
CA PRO A 239 -13.51 10.34 4.38
C PRO A 239 -14.59 10.74 3.37
N GLY A 240 -15.69 11.36 3.83
CA GLY A 240 -16.76 11.86 2.95
C GLY A 240 -16.38 13.10 2.14
N ALA A 241 -15.27 13.77 2.50
CA ALA A 241 -14.74 14.92 1.78
C ALA A 241 -13.64 14.55 0.77
N ASP A 242 -13.22 13.28 0.73
CA ASP A 242 -12.15 12.82 -0.12
C ASP A 242 -12.53 12.88 -1.61
N VAL A 243 -11.54 13.22 -2.45
CA VAL A 243 -11.71 13.31 -3.90
C VAL A 243 -10.86 12.24 -4.57
N ALA A 244 -11.50 11.34 -5.30
CA ALA A 244 -10.81 10.26 -6.01
C ALA A 244 -9.68 10.80 -6.90
N GLY A 245 -8.47 10.24 -6.70
CA GLY A 245 -7.25 10.65 -7.41
C GLY A 245 -6.47 11.79 -6.78
N GLU A 246 -6.99 12.44 -5.73
CA GLU A 246 -6.25 13.41 -4.90
C GLU A 246 -5.62 12.73 -3.67
N THR A 247 -5.01 11.56 -3.90
CA THR A 247 -4.39 10.77 -2.83
C THR A 247 -3.00 11.30 -2.48
N LEU A 248 -2.63 11.12 -1.22
CA LEU A 248 -1.29 11.37 -0.72
C LEU A 248 -0.42 10.14 -1.02
N ILE A 249 0.70 10.39 -1.69
CA ILE A 249 1.67 9.35 -2.04
C ILE A 249 2.64 9.18 -0.88
N TYR A 250 2.77 7.95 -0.38
CA TYR A 250 3.77 7.55 0.60
C TYR A 250 4.52 6.30 0.13
N ASP A 251 5.69 6.04 0.72
CA ASP A 251 6.44 4.83 0.41
C ASP A 251 5.73 3.59 0.99
N THR A 252 5.25 2.71 0.11
CA THR A 252 4.54 1.48 0.48
C THR A 252 5.50 0.46 1.10
N LEU A 253 4.96 -0.61 1.70
CA LEU A 253 5.78 -1.69 2.24
C LEU A 253 6.69 -2.30 1.15
N PHE A 254 6.17 -2.46 -0.07
CA PHE A 254 6.97 -2.92 -1.22
C PHE A 254 8.19 -2.03 -1.48
N THR A 255 8.08 -0.72 -1.31
CA THR A 255 9.19 0.23 -1.48
C THR A 255 10.10 0.25 -0.25
N ASN A 256 9.55 0.30 0.96
CA ASN A 256 10.34 0.42 2.17
C ASN A 256 11.14 -0.85 2.52
N MET A 257 10.70 -2.04 2.09
CA MET A 257 11.37 -3.31 2.38
C MET A 257 12.79 -3.45 1.82
N TRP A 258 13.19 -2.62 0.86
CA TRP A 258 14.52 -2.71 0.24
C TRP A 258 15.41 -1.48 0.50
N GLN A 259 14.87 -0.41 1.10
CA GLN A 259 15.63 0.78 1.50
C GLN A 259 16.53 0.50 2.71
#